data_AF-A0A258YMA1-F1
#
_entry.id   AF-A0A258YMA1-F1
#
_cell.length_a   1.000
_cell.length_b   1.000
_cell.length_c   1.000
_cell.angle_alpha   90.00
_cell.angle_beta   90.00
_cell.angle_gamma   90.00
#
_symmetry.space_group_name_H-M   'P 1'
#
loop_
_entity.id
_entity.type
_entity.pdbx_description
1 polymer ?
#
loop_
_entity_poly.entity_id
_entity_poly.type
_entity_poly.pdbx_seq_one_letter_code
_entity_poly.pdbx_strand_id
1 'polypeptide(L)'
;MQKTIFTFYMVFLSVVITHAQTMVQPGSFQCISLHGPLMYYWNNPTVSTQFTQDLNQQLFAKKGYSLGTNPIRFSLLKNIKEFNTSNSNTTSFPIIHMKLAEYPASLYLKQFYPDQLNDSSQQGIQSVLLVELSIQNNNAAEVFNRSLEVFIKKSNSIGFGIPFNNLHLSAKGFSELMKKSVEIILDSNNLNEQIELKASPPTMGDNFIIGAITNIPKIAIESKGLFSKYAHNGKTELIRWDEQRYQEIILKGKNKTILPPGLSSIIVEMEKENPQAVFVFLMQEARNIVLNRNYQLVIPARVSGNTSSRISNMPIVEPLEGNNNFLFNEKDTIAQFTIETDQLDSTKKIYPYLSSNGFDSSSLTRINDLDNAVNFSSLYLLKGKIHNQSFSIVVGAFFREIYLNNERIVLLGGMEQPERMVIFNPNISTELINELILLSYNRFFQ
;
A
#
# COMPACT_ATOMS: atom_id res chain seq x y z
N MET A 1 16.09 88.23 -22.46
CA MET A 1 17.29 87.51 -22.94
C MET A 1 17.71 86.53 -21.83
N GLN A 2 17.25 85.27 -21.93
CA GLN A 2 18.08 84.04 -22.01
C GLN A 2 18.90 83.73 -20.74
N LYS A 3 18.49 82.80 -19.87
CA LYS A 3 18.54 81.30 -19.93
C LYS A 3 19.93 80.71 -19.68
N THR A 4 20.08 80.02 -18.52
CA THR A 4 20.75 78.69 -18.30
C THR A 4 20.73 78.40 -16.78
N ILE A 5 19.76 77.68 -16.22
CA ILE A 5 19.71 76.22 -15.96
C ILE A 5 21.07 75.64 -15.54
N PHE A 6 21.23 75.38 -14.23
CA PHE A 6 22.09 74.31 -13.72
C PHE A 6 21.42 73.67 -12.48
N THR A 7 20.54 72.72 -12.76
CA THR A 7 20.04 71.72 -11.82
C THR A 7 21.00 70.53 -11.91
N PHE A 8 21.72 70.19 -10.85
CA PHE A 8 22.43 68.91 -10.78
C PHE A 8 22.35 68.28 -9.39
N TYR A 9 21.45 67.30 -9.30
CA TYR A 9 21.61 66.01 -8.63
C TYR A 9 22.29 65.97 -7.25
N MET A 10 21.50 66.17 -6.19
CA MET A 10 21.69 65.51 -4.89
C MET A 10 20.74 64.30 -4.84
N VAL A 11 21.03 63.29 -5.67
CA VAL A 11 20.37 61.99 -5.62
C VAL A 11 21.15 61.10 -4.66
N PHE A 12 20.49 60.74 -3.55
CA PHE A 12 20.56 59.44 -2.91
C PHE A 12 21.85 58.63 -3.12
N LEU A 13 22.83 58.84 -2.24
CA LEU A 13 23.73 57.75 -1.82
C LEU A 13 22.99 56.87 -0.80
N SER A 14 21.89 56.25 -1.24
CA SER A 14 21.50 54.96 -0.67
C SER A 14 22.49 53.95 -1.24
N VAL A 15 23.57 53.73 -0.49
CA VAL A 15 24.43 52.56 -0.67
C VAL A 15 23.52 51.35 -0.51
N VAL A 16 23.00 50.84 -1.62
CA VAL A 16 22.51 49.47 -1.69
C VAL A 16 23.76 48.63 -1.49
N ILE A 17 24.03 48.24 -0.25
CA ILE A 17 24.93 47.13 0.02
C ILE A 17 24.20 45.93 -0.58
N THR A 18 24.42 45.67 -1.87
CA THR A 18 24.20 44.36 -2.45
C THR A 18 25.17 43.45 -1.71
N HIS A 19 24.70 42.83 -0.62
CA HIS A 19 25.40 41.71 -0.03
C HIS A 19 25.54 40.68 -1.15
N ALA A 20 26.77 40.53 -1.66
CA ALA A 20 27.06 39.51 -2.64
C ALA A 20 26.63 38.17 -2.03
N GLN A 21 25.57 37.58 -2.58
CA GLN A 21 25.02 36.33 -2.09
C GLN A 21 26.11 35.26 -2.22
N THR A 22 26.40 34.59 -1.11
CA THR A 22 27.43 33.55 -1.12
C THR A 22 26.84 32.32 -1.82
N MET A 23 27.43 31.95 -2.95
CA MET A 23 27.01 30.78 -3.71
C MET A 23 27.57 29.49 -3.08
N VAL A 24 26.73 28.47 -2.94
CA VAL A 24 27.12 27.11 -2.52
C VAL A 24 27.07 26.18 -3.73
N GLN A 25 28.12 25.38 -3.94
CA GLN A 25 28.16 24.40 -5.03
C GLN A 25 27.68 23.02 -4.56
N PRO A 26 26.89 22.29 -5.37
CA PRO A 26 26.55 20.92 -5.04
C PRO A 26 27.79 20.02 -5.13
N GLY A 27 28.03 19.26 -4.07
CA GLY A 27 29.10 18.29 -3.95
C GLY A 27 28.58 16.86 -4.11
N SER A 28 28.89 16.02 -3.11
CA SER A 28 28.52 14.61 -3.10
C SER A 28 27.11 14.41 -2.53
N PHE A 29 26.19 13.89 -3.35
CA PHE A 29 24.85 13.47 -2.93
C PHE A 29 24.77 11.95 -3.06
N GLN A 30 24.89 11.26 -1.93
CA GLN A 30 24.98 9.80 -1.88
C GLN A 30 23.78 9.22 -1.17
N CYS A 31 23.24 8.13 -1.70
CA CYS A 31 22.02 7.52 -1.20
C CYS A 31 22.14 6.00 -1.17
N ILE A 32 21.60 5.37 -0.14
CA ILE A 32 21.49 3.91 -0.03
C ILE A 32 20.15 3.53 0.59
N SER A 33 19.60 2.40 0.17
CA SER A 33 18.53 1.75 0.92
C SER A 33 18.93 0.32 1.21
N LEU A 34 18.85 -0.06 2.49
CA LEU A 34 19.01 -1.43 2.96
C LEU A 34 17.67 -2.15 3.09
N HIS A 35 16.57 -1.48 2.72
CA HIS A 35 15.21 -2.00 2.86
C HIS A 35 14.58 -2.31 1.50
N GLY A 36 14.65 -1.38 0.56
CA GLY A 36 13.98 -1.53 -0.72
C GLY A 36 14.33 -0.47 -1.75
N PRO A 37 13.49 -0.29 -2.78
CA PRO A 37 13.84 0.49 -3.95
C PRO A 37 13.65 2.01 -3.78
N LEU A 38 13.45 2.51 -2.55
CA LEU A 38 13.05 3.90 -2.30
C LEU A 38 13.96 4.94 -2.99
N MET A 39 15.27 4.69 -2.99
CA MET A 39 16.25 5.63 -3.55
C MET A 39 16.17 5.74 -5.09
N TYR A 40 15.53 4.80 -5.78
CA TYR A 40 15.32 4.89 -7.23
C TYR A 40 14.46 6.09 -7.64
N TYR A 41 13.68 6.68 -6.72
CA TYR A 41 12.94 7.90 -7.03
C TYR A 41 13.83 9.08 -7.43
N TRP A 42 15.13 9.08 -7.09
CA TRP A 42 16.07 10.09 -7.59
C TRP A 42 16.26 10.05 -9.11
N ASN A 43 15.98 8.91 -9.76
CA ASN A 43 16.01 8.79 -11.22
C ASN A 43 14.78 9.44 -11.88
N ASN A 44 13.74 9.81 -11.11
CA ASN A 44 12.60 10.56 -11.62
C ASN A 44 12.97 12.06 -11.76
N PRO A 45 12.96 12.64 -12.99
CA PRO A 45 13.35 14.03 -13.22
C PRO A 45 12.50 15.05 -12.44
N THR A 46 11.23 14.73 -12.20
CA THR A 46 10.31 15.60 -11.44
C THR A 46 10.74 15.67 -9.98
N VAL A 47 11.09 14.53 -9.39
CA VAL A 47 11.53 14.43 -7.98
C VAL A 47 12.84 15.19 -7.78
N SER A 48 13.83 14.97 -8.65
CA SER A 48 15.14 15.62 -8.54
C SER A 48 15.10 17.14 -8.80
N THR A 49 14.28 17.58 -9.75
CA THR A 49 14.06 19.01 -10.02
C THR A 49 13.37 19.70 -8.84
N GLN A 50 12.29 19.09 -8.31
CA GLN A 50 11.57 19.63 -7.16
C GLN A 50 12.49 19.75 -5.94
N PHE A 51 13.27 18.70 -5.65
CA PHE A 51 14.24 18.73 -4.57
C PHE A 51 15.28 19.85 -4.73
N THR A 52 15.80 20.05 -5.95
CA THR A 52 16.80 21.10 -6.22
C THR A 52 16.22 22.49 -5.94
N GLN A 53 14.97 22.72 -6.34
CA GLN A 53 14.25 23.97 -6.08
C GLN A 53 14.02 24.19 -4.58
N ASP A 54 13.52 23.16 -3.89
CA ASP A 54 13.27 23.21 -2.45
C ASP A 54 14.57 23.45 -1.66
N LEU A 55 15.66 22.76 -2.03
CA LEU A 55 16.97 22.96 -1.40
C LEU A 55 17.48 24.38 -1.59
N ASN A 56 17.41 24.92 -2.81
CA ASN A 56 17.83 26.30 -3.08
C ASN A 56 17.00 27.31 -2.27
N GLN A 57 15.68 27.10 -2.18
CA GLN A 57 14.79 27.96 -1.40
C GLN A 57 15.15 27.91 0.09
N GLN A 58 15.36 26.72 0.66
CA GLN A 58 15.69 26.58 2.08
C GLN A 58 17.10 27.07 2.41
N LEU A 59 18.08 26.87 1.53
CA LEU A 59 19.42 27.44 1.68
C LEU A 59 19.37 28.97 1.71
N PHE A 60 18.60 29.58 0.83
CA PHE A 60 18.43 31.02 0.80
C PHE A 60 17.76 31.51 2.09
N ALA A 61 16.63 30.91 2.45
CA ALA A 61 15.83 31.34 3.59
C ALA A 61 16.51 31.12 4.95
N LYS A 62 17.27 30.03 5.12
CA LYS A 62 17.81 29.61 6.42
C LYS A 62 19.30 29.88 6.60
N LYS A 63 20.07 29.95 5.51
CA LYS A 63 21.54 30.13 5.54
C LYS A 63 22.03 31.33 4.72
N GLY A 64 21.17 31.99 3.94
CA GLY A 64 21.56 33.11 3.07
C GLY A 64 22.41 32.68 1.86
N TYR A 65 22.39 31.40 1.51
CA TYR A 65 23.12 30.85 0.36
C TYR A 65 22.22 30.68 -0.86
N SER A 66 22.79 30.87 -2.05
CA SER A 66 22.17 30.45 -3.32
C SER A 66 22.85 29.18 -3.84
N LEU A 67 22.09 28.20 -4.30
CA LEU A 67 22.64 27.00 -4.93
C LEU A 67 23.22 27.34 -6.31
N GLY A 68 24.42 26.84 -6.59
CA GLY A 68 25.09 26.99 -7.89
C GLY A 68 24.34 26.29 -9.03
N THR A 69 24.75 26.58 -10.26
CA THR A 69 24.09 26.09 -11.48
C THR A 69 24.43 24.64 -11.86
N ASN A 70 25.39 24.02 -11.16
CA ASN A 70 25.76 22.63 -11.42
C ASN A 70 24.59 21.71 -11.04
N PRO A 71 24.25 20.71 -11.87
CA PRO A 71 23.15 19.80 -11.55
C PRO A 71 23.53 18.87 -10.38
N ILE A 72 22.60 18.68 -9.45
CA ILE A 72 22.75 17.68 -8.39
C ILE A 72 22.67 16.28 -9.01
N ARG A 73 23.67 15.44 -8.73
CA ARG A 73 23.70 14.03 -9.16
C ARG A 73 23.66 13.13 -7.94
N PHE A 74 22.59 12.35 -7.82
CA PHE A 74 22.43 11.36 -6.77
C PHE A 74 23.13 10.06 -7.14
N SER A 75 24.03 9.62 -6.29
CA SER A 75 24.76 8.36 -6.45
C SER A 75 24.12 7.29 -5.56
N LEU A 76 23.50 6.28 -6.17
CA LEU A 76 22.97 5.10 -5.49
C LEU A 76 24.13 4.15 -5.13
N LEU A 77 24.40 4.02 -3.84
CA LEU A 77 25.45 3.16 -3.31
C LEU A 77 24.93 1.72 -3.16
N LYS A 78 25.85 0.76 -3.26
CA LYS A 78 25.55 -0.67 -3.03
C LYS A 78 25.92 -1.10 -1.62
N ASN A 79 26.89 -0.42 -1.00
CA ASN A 79 27.36 -0.73 0.34
C ASN A 79 27.48 0.55 1.17
N ILE A 80 27.08 0.48 2.43
CA ILE A 80 27.15 1.64 3.34
C ILE A 80 28.58 2.12 3.58
N LYS A 81 29.58 1.25 3.42
CA LYS A 81 31.01 1.60 3.51
C LYS A 81 31.49 2.50 2.36
N GLU A 82 30.69 2.66 1.31
CA GLU A 82 31.00 3.52 0.15
C GLU A 82 30.64 4.99 0.39
N PHE A 83 30.00 5.32 1.52
CA PHE A 83 29.80 6.72 1.91
C PHE A 83 31.15 7.40 2.11
N ASN A 84 31.44 8.39 1.27
CA ASN A 84 32.69 9.13 1.28
C ASN A 84 32.38 10.61 1.35
N THR A 85 32.94 11.30 2.34
CA THR A 85 32.86 12.76 2.48
C THR A 85 34.00 13.48 1.78
N SER A 86 35.00 12.76 1.28
CA SER A 86 36.24 13.35 0.77
C SER A 86 36.17 13.60 -0.73
N ASN A 87 35.94 14.86 -1.11
CA ASN A 87 36.56 15.41 -2.30
C ASN A 87 37.41 16.60 -1.84
N SER A 88 38.73 16.50 -1.99
CA SER A 88 39.64 17.64 -1.83
C SER A 88 39.41 18.62 -2.98
N ASN A 89 38.34 19.39 -2.91
CA ASN A 89 38.00 20.36 -3.92
C ASN A 89 38.62 21.71 -3.56
N THR A 90 39.48 22.21 -4.45
CA THR A 90 40.12 23.53 -4.39
C THR A 90 39.17 24.65 -4.85
N THR A 91 37.85 24.49 -4.68
CA THR A 91 36.87 25.45 -5.17
C THR A 91 36.84 26.69 -4.31
N SER A 92 36.69 27.86 -4.95
CA SER A 92 36.53 29.16 -4.28
C SER A 92 35.16 29.38 -3.62
N PHE A 93 34.28 28.39 -3.68
CA PHE A 93 32.92 28.42 -3.12
C PHE A 93 32.72 27.26 -2.14
N PRO A 94 31.94 27.45 -1.06
CA PRO A 94 31.55 26.36 -0.17
C PRO A 94 30.78 25.28 -0.93
N ILE A 95 30.87 24.03 -0.46
CA ILE A 95 30.28 22.85 -1.10
C ILE A 95 29.27 22.21 -0.15
N ILE A 96 28.07 21.90 -0.66
CA ILE A 96 27.04 21.16 0.07
C ILE A 96 27.06 19.67 -0.30
N HIS A 97 27.01 18.81 0.72
CA HIS A 97 26.94 17.36 0.59
C HIS A 97 25.66 16.83 1.24
N MET A 98 25.15 15.71 0.74
CA MET A 98 24.05 14.96 1.35
C MET A 98 24.40 13.48 1.44
N LYS A 99 24.09 12.87 2.58
CA LYS A 99 23.99 11.42 2.71
C LYS A 99 22.57 11.05 3.11
N LEU A 100 22.03 10.02 2.47
CA LEU A 100 20.69 9.51 2.72
C LEU A 100 20.74 7.99 2.85
N ALA A 101 20.29 7.44 3.98
CA ALA A 101 20.27 6.01 4.22
C ALA A 101 18.88 5.55 4.70
N GLU A 102 18.28 4.57 4.04
CA GLU A 102 17.07 3.88 4.53
C GLU A 102 17.44 2.55 5.19
N TYR A 103 16.86 2.30 6.36
CA TYR A 103 16.96 1.05 7.10
C TYR A 103 15.60 0.41 7.32
N PRO A 104 15.51 -0.94 7.31
CA PRO A 104 14.40 -1.64 7.92
C PRO A 104 14.29 -1.25 9.40
N ALA A 105 13.08 -0.94 9.88
CA ALA A 105 12.87 -0.47 11.24
C ALA A 105 13.42 -1.45 12.30
N SER A 106 13.20 -2.75 12.11
CA SER A 106 13.67 -3.80 13.02
C SER A 106 15.20 -3.84 13.14
N LEU A 107 15.92 -3.66 12.03
CA LEU A 107 17.38 -3.62 12.03
C LEU A 107 17.89 -2.36 12.72
N TYR A 108 17.32 -1.22 12.39
CA TYR A 108 17.74 0.08 12.92
C TYR A 108 17.53 0.17 14.43
N LEU A 109 16.32 -0.15 14.91
CA LEU A 109 16.00 -0.14 16.33
C LEU A 109 16.88 -1.11 17.11
N LYS A 110 17.14 -2.31 16.59
CA LYS A 110 18.03 -3.28 17.26
C LYS A 110 19.47 -2.78 17.41
N GLN A 111 19.95 -2.01 16.44
CA GLN A 111 21.33 -1.54 16.43
C GLN A 111 21.53 -0.26 17.26
N PHE A 112 20.61 0.70 17.14
CA PHE A 112 20.79 2.05 17.70
C PHE A 112 19.92 2.32 18.93
N TYR A 113 18.78 1.62 19.05
CA TYR A 113 17.80 1.82 20.13
C TYR A 113 17.31 0.48 20.73
N PRO A 114 18.22 -0.44 21.16
CA PRO A 114 17.85 -1.79 21.54
C PRO A 114 16.85 -1.83 22.71
N ASP A 115 16.92 -0.86 23.62
CA ASP A 115 16.01 -0.77 24.77
C ASP A 115 14.57 -0.38 24.39
N GLN A 116 14.37 0.14 23.18
CA GLN A 116 13.07 0.62 22.68
C GLN A 116 12.36 -0.39 21.76
N LEU A 117 12.96 -1.55 21.50
CA LEU A 117 12.41 -2.58 20.61
C LEU A 117 10.98 -3.03 21.00
N ASN A 118 10.66 -3.01 22.29
CA ASN A 118 9.36 -3.43 22.82
C ASN A 118 8.43 -2.25 23.17
N ASP A 119 8.83 -1.01 22.89
CA ASP A 119 8.00 0.14 23.17
C ASP A 119 6.81 0.18 22.19
N SER A 120 5.61 0.26 22.76
CA SER A 120 4.36 0.50 22.02
C SER A 120 4.43 1.71 21.09
N SER A 121 5.22 2.74 21.44
CA SER A 121 5.42 3.94 20.61
C SER A 121 6.12 3.63 19.28
N GLN A 122 6.91 2.56 19.23
CA GLN A 122 7.64 2.10 18.04
C GLN A 122 6.81 1.15 17.17
N GLN A 123 5.65 0.69 17.67
CA GLN A 123 4.75 -0.15 16.90
C GLN A 123 4.27 0.57 15.64
N GLY A 124 4.35 -0.13 14.51
CA GLY A 124 3.91 0.37 13.21
C GLY A 124 4.95 1.14 12.41
N ILE A 125 6.16 1.37 12.94
CA ILE A 125 7.29 1.90 12.15
C ILE A 125 7.76 0.83 11.17
N GLN A 126 7.86 1.22 9.89
CA GLN A 126 8.15 0.32 8.79
C GLN A 126 9.59 0.48 8.28
N SER A 127 10.08 1.72 8.21
CA SER A 127 11.48 2.03 7.91
C SER A 127 11.93 3.32 8.58
N VAL A 128 13.24 3.52 8.66
CA VAL A 128 13.87 4.74 9.17
C VAL A 128 14.79 5.32 8.11
N LEU A 129 14.64 6.61 7.82
CA LEU A 129 15.54 7.37 6.95
C LEU A 129 16.47 8.24 7.79
N LEU A 130 17.77 8.10 7.58
CA LEU A 130 18.77 9.02 8.10
C LEU A 130 19.17 9.99 6.98
N VAL A 131 18.90 11.27 7.17
CA VAL A 131 19.26 12.36 6.25
C VAL A 131 20.34 13.20 6.89
N GLU A 132 21.53 13.27 6.29
CA GLU A 132 22.65 14.09 6.74
C GLU A 132 22.96 15.14 5.67
N LEU A 133 23.09 16.40 6.08
CA LEU A 133 23.55 17.49 5.23
C LEU A 133 24.76 18.16 5.87
N SER A 134 25.79 18.40 5.05
CA SER A 134 26.95 19.17 5.46
C SER A 134 27.34 20.24 4.44
N ILE A 135 27.89 21.34 4.93
CA ILE A 135 28.46 22.40 4.11
C ILE A 135 29.91 22.59 4.53
N GLN A 136 30.82 22.38 3.59
CA GLN A 136 32.25 22.57 3.78
C GLN A 136 32.69 23.87 3.12
N ASN A 137 33.59 24.62 3.75
CA ASN A 137 34.20 25.79 3.13
C ASN A 137 35.30 25.40 2.13
N ASN A 138 35.89 26.40 1.49
CA ASN A 138 36.94 26.27 0.49
C ASN A 138 38.21 25.56 1.00
N ASN A 139 38.40 25.46 2.32
CA ASN A 139 39.52 24.76 2.97
C ASN A 139 39.13 23.35 3.42
N ALA A 140 37.99 22.82 2.94
CA ALA A 140 37.37 21.56 3.37
C ALA A 140 37.03 21.48 4.87
N ALA A 141 37.03 22.61 5.58
CA ALA A 141 36.56 22.65 6.97
C ALA A 141 35.03 22.69 6.98
N GLU A 142 34.44 21.82 7.78
CA GLU A 142 32.99 21.70 7.91
C GLU A 142 32.43 22.90 8.68
N VAL A 143 31.58 23.68 8.02
CA VAL A 143 30.95 24.89 8.58
C VAL A 143 29.54 24.57 9.10
N PHE A 144 28.95 23.50 8.58
CA PHE A 144 27.64 23.01 8.97
C PHE A 144 27.61 21.50 8.79
N ASN A 145 27.11 20.78 9.78
CA ASN A 145 26.82 19.35 9.70
C ASN A 145 25.65 19.03 10.62
N ARG A 146 24.58 18.47 10.06
CA ARG A 146 23.41 18.05 10.83
C ARG A 146 22.75 16.86 10.18
N SER A 147 22.25 15.98 11.03
CA SER A 147 21.45 14.81 10.65
C SER A 147 20.03 14.92 11.19
N LEU A 148 19.12 14.20 10.53
CA LEU A 148 17.73 14.01 10.92
C LEU A 148 17.35 12.55 10.70
N GLU A 149 16.80 11.93 11.73
CA GLU A 149 16.17 10.61 11.67
C GLU A 149 14.67 10.78 11.40
N VAL A 150 14.17 10.10 10.37
CA VAL A 150 12.75 10.12 9.99
C VAL A 150 12.17 8.72 10.12
N PHE A 151 11.33 8.53 11.13
CA PHE A 151 10.62 7.28 11.38
C PHE A 151 9.35 7.22 10.53
N ILE A 152 9.26 6.26 9.60
CA ILE A 152 8.12 6.13 8.69
C ILE A 152 7.13 5.12 9.26
N LYS A 153 5.92 5.59 9.59
CA LYS A 153 4.78 4.78 9.99
C LYS A 153 3.76 4.65 8.86
N LYS A 154 3.16 3.46 8.78
CA LYS A 154 2.03 3.22 7.87
C LYS A 154 0.81 4.02 8.32
N SER A 155 0.26 4.83 7.42
CA SER A 155 -1.05 5.46 7.58
C SER A 155 -2.14 4.66 6.88
N ASN A 156 -3.39 4.88 7.27
CA ASN A 156 -4.55 4.36 6.55
C ASN A 156 -4.69 5.10 5.22
N SER A 157 -4.90 4.35 4.13
CA SER A 157 -5.11 4.87 2.79
C SER A 157 -6.38 4.28 2.19
N ILE A 158 -7.09 5.09 1.43
CA ILE A 158 -8.21 4.62 0.58
C ILE A 158 -7.75 4.25 -0.84
N GLY A 159 -6.44 4.28 -1.11
CA GLY A 159 -5.86 3.84 -2.39
C GLY A 159 -5.94 2.33 -2.60
N PHE A 160 -6.19 1.88 -3.82
CA PHE A 160 -6.27 0.47 -4.20
C PHE A 160 -4.99 -0.02 -4.87
N GLY A 161 -4.74 -1.32 -4.73
CA GLY A 161 -3.68 -2.00 -5.44
C GLY A 161 -3.01 -3.03 -4.56
N ILE A 162 -1.94 -3.60 -5.09
CA ILE A 162 -1.15 -4.64 -4.43
C ILE A 162 0.00 -3.95 -3.70
N PRO A 163 0.14 -4.08 -2.38
CA PRO A 163 1.15 -3.36 -1.62
C PRO A 163 2.56 -3.87 -1.93
N PHE A 164 3.55 -3.01 -1.76
CA PHE A 164 4.94 -3.44 -1.63
C PHE A 164 5.22 -3.91 -0.20
N ASN A 165 6.04 -4.94 -0.05
CA ASN A 165 6.53 -5.36 1.26
C ASN A 165 7.64 -4.46 1.80
N ASN A 166 8.36 -3.76 0.90
CA ASN A 166 9.58 -3.04 1.25
C ASN A 166 9.69 -1.63 0.64
N LEU A 167 8.56 -1.02 0.26
CA LEU A 167 8.51 0.36 -0.20
C LEU A 167 7.35 1.07 0.51
N HIS A 168 7.67 2.11 1.28
CA HIS A 168 6.73 2.73 2.21
C HIS A 168 6.31 4.15 1.83
N LEU A 169 6.90 4.71 0.78
CA LEU A 169 6.59 6.04 0.26
C LEU A 169 6.35 5.98 -1.25
N SER A 170 5.33 6.70 -1.71
CA SER A 170 5.19 7.05 -3.12
C SER A 170 6.23 8.11 -3.51
N ALA A 171 6.44 8.34 -4.81
CA ALA A 171 7.35 9.39 -5.28
C ALA A 171 7.00 10.77 -4.71
N LYS A 172 5.71 11.12 -4.65
CA LYS A 172 5.23 12.36 -4.03
C LYS A 172 5.54 12.40 -2.53
N GLY A 173 5.26 11.31 -1.81
CA GLY A 173 5.56 11.21 -0.38
C GLY A 173 7.06 11.36 -0.08
N PHE A 174 7.91 10.79 -0.94
CA PHE A 174 9.35 10.94 -0.87
C PHE A 174 9.79 12.40 -1.11
N SER A 175 9.27 13.08 -2.14
CA SER A 175 9.56 14.49 -2.40
C SER A 175 9.18 15.39 -1.21
N GLU A 176 7.97 15.22 -0.65
CA GLU A 176 7.53 16.00 0.51
C GLU A 176 8.37 15.72 1.76
N LEU A 177 8.76 14.47 1.99
CA LEU A 177 9.69 14.11 3.06
C LEU A 177 11.01 14.84 2.88
N MET A 178 11.63 14.76 1.70
CA MET A 178 12.94 15.39 1.46
C MET A 178 12.87 16.91 1.62
N LYS A 179 11.81 17.54 1.15
CA LYS A 179 11.54 18.97 1.37
C LYS A 179 11.51 19.32 2.86
N LYS A 180 10.72 18.58 3.65
CA LYS A 180 10.64 18.81 5.10
C LYS A 180 11.93 18.50 5.85
N SER A 181 12.66 17.46 5.45
CA SER A 181 13.95 17.14 6.05
C SER A 181 14.96 18.27 5.85
N VAL A 182 15.07 18.82 4.64
CA VAL A 182 15.96 19.95 4.35
C VAL A 182 15.56 21.20 5.13
N GLU A 183 14.25 21.50 5.20
CA GLU A 183 13.72 22.63 5.97
C GLU A 183 14.11 22.55 7.45
N ILE A 184 13.97 21.36 8.06
CA ILE A 184 14.32 21.12 9.47
C ILE A 184 15.82 21.21 9.69
N ILE A 185 16.60 20.50 8.86
CA ILE A 185 18.06 20.41 9.02
C ILE A 185 18.70 21.79 8.93
N LEU A 186 18.33 22.58 7.91
CA LEU A 186 18.94 23.89 7.67
C LEU A 186 18.49 24.96 8.68
N ASP A 187 17.40 24.75 9.41
CA ASP A 187 16.96 25.69 10.44
C ASP A 187 17.80 25.57 11.71
N SER A 188 18.66 26.57 11.96
CA SER A 188 19.51 26.62 13.15
C SER A 188 18.72 26.69 14.47
N ASN A 189 17.45 27.11 14.44
CA ASN A 189 16.61 27.19 15.64
C ASN A 189 15.87 25.87 15.93
N ASN A 190 15.81 24.97 14.95
CA ASN A 190 15.17 23.69 15.11
C ASN A 190 16.16 22.69 15.69
N LEU A 191 15.90 22.18 16.90
CA LEU A 191 16.75 21.20 17.59
C LEU A 191 16.28 19.76 17.39
N ASN A 192 15.25 19.51 16.57
CA ASN A 192 14.75 18.17 16.34
C ASN A 192 15.79 17.36 15.58
N GLU A 193 16.22 16.26 16.18
CA GLU A 193 17.07 15.24 15.55
C GLU A 193 16.24 14.06 15.03
N GLN A 194 14.96 14.00 15.43
CA GLN A 194 14.02 12.94 15.08
C GLN A 194 12.66 13.51 14.70
N ILE A 195 12.03 12.94 13.67
CA ILE A 195 10.63 13.18 13.33
C ILE A 195 9.92 11.88 12.96
N GLU A 196 8.60 11.86 13.15
CA GLU A 196 7.74 10.78 12.70
C GLU A 196 6.93 11.23 11.47
N LEU A 197 6.91 10.40 10.44
CA LEU A 197 6.06 10.58 9.27
C LEU A 197 5.04 9.43 9.17
N LYS A 198 3.76 9.78 9.18
CA LYS A 198 2.69 8.85 8.78
C LYS A 198 2.44 9.00 7.28
N ALA A 199 2.74 7.96 6.52
CA ALA A 199 2.61 7.98 5.07
C ALA A 199 1.76 6.82 4.55
N SER A 200 1.04 7.05 3.46
CA SER A 200 0.27 6.00 2.79
C SER A 200 1.23 5.17 1.95
N PRO A 201 1.30 3.84 2.16
CA PRO A 201 2.20 3.01 1.38
C PRO A 201 1.76 2.99 -0.08
N PRO A 202 2.69 3.00 -1.03
CA PRO A 202 2.39 2.84 -2.44
C PRO A 202 1.94 1.41 -2.77
N THR A 203 1.36 1.27 -3.95
CA THR A 203 0.98 -0.03 -4.52
C THR A 203 1.75 -0.28 -5.81
N MET A 204 1.96 -1.55 -6.14
CA MET A 204 2.52 -1.99 -7.42
C MET A 204 1.61 -1.53 -8.57
N GLY A 205 2.22 -1.24 -9.71
CA GLY A 205 1.49 -1.02 -10.95
C GLY A 205 0.78 -2.29 -11.42
N ASP A 206 -0.32 -2.13 -12.14
CA ASP A 206 -1.08 -3.22 -12.73
C ASP A 206 -1.89 -2.73 -13.95
N ASN A 207 -2.48 -3.65 -14.71
CA ASN A 207 -3.33 -3.33 -15.86
C ASN A 207 -4.84 -3.52 -15.64
N PHE A 208 -5.32 -3.74 -14.41
CA PHE A 208 -6.69 -4.20 -14.16
C PHE A 208 -7.42 -3.56 -12.95
N ILE A 209 -6.69 -2.96 -12.01
CA ILE A 209 -7.18 -2.19 -10.86
C ILE A 209 -6.95 -0.69 -11.09
N ILE A 210 -5.69 -0.23 -11.14
CA ILE A 210 -5.36 1.20 -11.07
C ILE A 210 -6.04 2.00 -12.20
N GLY A 211 -5.95 1.50 -13.43
CA GLY A 211 -6.60 2.12 -14.58
C GLY A 211 -8.13 2.13 -14.44
N ALA A 212 -8.71 1.04 -13.93
CA ALA A 212 -10.16 0.90 -13.80
C ALA A 212 -10.77 1.85 -12.75
N ILE A 213 -10.06 2.13 -11.66
CA ILE A 213 -10.57 2.99 -10.57
C ILE A 213 -10.29 4.49 -10.79
N THR A 214 -9.63 4.87 -11.88
CA THR A 214 -9.25 6.25 -12.14
C THR A 214 -10.51 7.12 -12.24
N ASN A 215 -10.52 8.24 -11.51
CA ASN A 215 -11.65 9.18 -11.40
C ASN A 215 -12.96 8.61 -10.83
N ILE A 216 -12.97 7.39 -10.29
CA ILE A 216 -14.14 6.84 -9.58
C ILE A 216 -14.03 7.14 -8.08
N PRO A 217 -15.12 7.59 -7.41
CA PRO A 217 -15.13 7.78 -5.96
C PRO A 217 -14.78 6.51 -5.19
N LYS A 218 -13.96 6.66 -4.15
CA LYS A 218 -13.59 5.58 -3.22
C LYS A 218 -14.40 5.76 -1.94
N ILE A 219 -15.04 4.70 -1.49
CA ILE A 219 -15.79 4.66 -0.23
C ILE A 219 -14.92 3.97 0.80
N ALA A 220 -14.63 4.64 1.92
CA ALA A 220 -13.97 4.02 3.06
C ALA A 220 -14.95 3.11 3.81
N ILE A 221 -14.45 1.96 4.28
CA ILE A 221 -15.20 1.00 5.08
C ILE A 221 -14.53 0.91 6.44
N GLU A 222 -15.27 1.27 7.49
CA GLU A 222 -14.84 1.16 8.87
C GLU A 222 -15.10 -0.28 9.35
N SER A 223 -14.05 -1.08 9.40
CA SER A 223 -14.14 -2.47 9.87
C SER A 223 -13.50 -2.63 11.26
N LYS A 224 -14.25 -3.24 12.18
CA LYS A 224 -13.82 -3.50 13.56
C LYS A 224 -14.38 -4.83 14.05
N GLY A 225 -13.48 -5.78 14.30
CA GLY A 225 -13.85 -7.11 14.76
C GLY A 225 -14.67 -7.84 13.71
N LEU A 226 -15.95 -8.04 13.97
CA LEU A 226 -16.87 -8.74 13.08
C LEU A 226 -17.80 -7.81 12.28
N PHE A 227 -17.65 -6.50 12.44
CA PHE A 227 -18.54 -5.50 11.86
C PHE A 227 -17.81 -4.68 10.79
N SER A 228 -18.54 -4.33 9.73
CA SER A 228 -18.11 -3.36 8.73
C SER A 228 -19.21 -2.35 8.49
N LYS A 229 -18.82 -1.07 8.45
CA LYS A 229 -19.72 0.07 8.29
C LYS A 229 -19.24 0.97 7.16
N TYR A 230 -20.14 1.48 6.34
CA TYR A 230 -19.79 2.42 5.27
C TYR A 230 -20.97 3.33 4.91
N ALA A 231 -20.70 4.41 4.20
CA ALA A 231 -21.73 5.33 3.71
C ALA A 231 -21.94 5.14 2.20
N HIS A 232 -23.19 4.99 1.77
CA HIS A 232 -23.56 4.92 0.36
C HIS A 232 -24.92 5.58 0.13
N ASN A 233 -25.05 6.42 -0.89
CA ASN A 233 -26.29 7.13 -1.26
C ASN A 233 -26.92 7.89 -0.08
N GLY A 234 -26.07 8.52 0.75
CA GLY A 234 -26.48 9.28 1.93
C GLY A 234 -26.95 8.43 3.11
N LYS A 235 -26.90 7.10 3.01
CA LYS A 235 -27.26 6.16 4.08
C LYS A 235 -26.02 5.50 4.66
N THR A 236 -26.10 5.15 5.95
CA THR A 236 -25.10 4.31 6.60
C THR A 236 -25.53 2.87 6.48
N GLU A 237 -24.65 2.05 5.93
CA GLU A 237 -24.78 0.61 5.84
C GLU A 237 -23.96 -0.05 6.95
N LEU A 238 -24.47 -1.16 7.48
CA LEU A 238 -23.85 -1.90 8.56
C LEU A 238 -24.07 -3.40 8.37
N ILE A 239 -22.97 -4.12 8.18
CA ILE A 239 -22.95 -5.57 7.99
C ILE A 239 -22.07 -6.23 9.06
N ARG A 240 -22.38 -7.49 9.37
CA ARG A 240 -21.66 -8.29 10.37
C ARG A 240 -21.50 -9.73 9.91
N TRP A 241 -20.35 -10.33 10.21
CA TRP A 241 -20.16 -11.78 10.15
C TRP A 241 -20.23 -12.37 11.56
N ASP A 242 -20.72 -13.59 11.72
CA ASP A 242 -20.64 -14.32 12.98
C ASP A 242 -19.51 -15.36 12.94
N GLU A 243 -19.37 -16.16 13.99
CA GLU A 243 -18.32 -17.17 14.07
C GLU A 243 -18.52 -18.32 13.07
N GLN A 244 -17.42 -18.89 12.62
CA GLN A 244 -17.42 -20.08 11.77
C GLN A 244 -17.82 -21.30 12.58
N ARG A 245 -18.62 -22.18 11.97
CA ARG A 245 -19.04 -23.46 12.54
C ARG A 245 -18.78 -24.58 11.54
N TYR A 246 -18.55 -25.77 12.06
CA TYR A 246 -18.32 -26.98 11.30
C TYR A 246 -19.35 -28.01 11.73
N GLN A 247 -19.99 -28.67 10.77
CA GLN A 247 -20.92 -29.75 11.04
C GLN A 247 -20.53 -30.96 10.20
N GLU A 248 -20.28 -32.10 10.86
CA GLU A 248 -19.95 -33.34 10.16
C GLU A 248 -21.10 -33.83 9.27
N ILE A 249 -20.75 -34.31 8.08
CA ILE A 249 -21.66 -34.99 7.15
C ILE A 249 -21.61 -36.49 7.46
N ILE A 250 -22.62 -36.97 8.16
CA ILE A 250 -22.73 -38.36 8.58
C ILE A 250 -23.28 -39.20 7.42
N LEU A 251 -22.46 -40.11 6.88
CA LEU A 251 -22.81 -40.90 5.69
C LEU A 251 -23.62 -42.16 5.98
N LYS A 252 -23.55 -42.69 7.22
CA LYS A 252 -24.11 -44.00 7.61
C LYS A 252 -24.78 -43.94 8.99
N GLY A 253 -25.68 -44.89 9.25
CA GLY A 253 -26.35 -45.03 10.55
C GLY A 253 -27.64 -44.22 10.70
N LYS A 254 -28.18 -44.18 11.92
CA LYS A 254 -29.49 -43.58 12.23
C LYS A 254 -29.52 -42.04 12.11
N ASN A 255 -28.36 -41.40 12.29
CA ASN A 255 -28.22 -39.94 12.23
C ASN A 255 -27.65 -39.47 10.88
N LYS A 256 -27.87 -40.25 9.81
CA LYS A 256 -27.37 -39.92 8.47
C LYS A 256 -27.86 -38.53 8.04
N THR A 257 -26.93 -37.70 7.59
CA THR A 257 -27.23 -36.37 7.06
C THR A 257 -28.04 -36.49 5.77
N ILE A 258 -29.14 -35.73 5.67
CA ILE A 258 -29.95 -35.68 4.45
C ILE A 258 -29.24 -34.76 3.46
N LEU A 259 -28.86 -35.31 2.31
CA LEU A 259 -28.10 -34.62 1.28
C LEU A 259 -28.86 -34.61 -0.05
N PRO A 260 -28.72 -33.57 -0.87
CA PRO A 260 -29.15 -33.60 -2.26
C PRO A 260 -28.52 -34.79 -3.00
N PRO A 261 -29.20 -35.39 -4.00
CA PRO A 261 -28.68 -36.54 -4.74
C PRO A 261 -27.30 -36.28 -5.38
N GLY A 262 -27.10 -35.09 -5.97
CA GLY A 262 -25.83 -34.73 -6.60
C GLY A 262 -24.65 -34.69 -5.61
N LEU A 263 -24.86 -34.05 -4.45
CA LEU A 263 -23.85 -33.98 -3.40
C LEU A 263 -23.54 -35.36 -2.79
N SER A 264 -24.56 -36.21 -2.65
CA SER A 264 -24.38 -37.58 -2.15
C SER A 264 -23.45 -38.40 -3.04
N SER A 265 -23.62 -38.30 -4.37
CA SER A 265 -22.78 -39.03 -5.33
C SER A 265 -21.32 -38.59 -5.27
N ILE A 266 -21.07 -37.27 -5.21
CA ILE A 266 -19.72 -36.70 -5.11
C ILE A 266 -19.00 -37.20 -3.85
N ILE A 267 -19.69 -37.18 -2.70
CA ILE A 267 -19.09 -37.60 -1.44
C ILE A 267 -18.79 -39.11 -1.46
N VAL A 268 -19.68 -39.94 -2.01
CA VAL A 268 -19.45 -41.39 -2.12
C VAL A 268 -18.26 -41.70 -3.02
N GLU A 269 -18.04 -40.92 -4.08
CA GLU A 269 -16.87 -41.06 -4.95
C GLU A 269 -15.58 -40.67 -4.21
N MET A 270 -15.57 -39.52 -3.55
CA MET A 270 -14.40 -39.06 -2.77
C MET A 270 -14.09 -39.94 -1.54
N GLU A 271 -15.09 -40.55 -0.90
CA GLU A 271 -14.90 -41.53 0.19
C GLU A 271 -14.14 -42.77 -0.32
N LYS A 272 -14.35 -43.19 -1.58
CA LYS A 272 -13.61 -44.30 -2.19
C LYS A 272 -12.15 -43.94 -2.45
N GLU A 273 -11.89 -42.72 -2.90
CA GLU A 273 -10.54 -42.23 -3.15
C GLU A 273 -9.72 -42.07 -1.86
N ASN A 274 -10.37 -41.57 -0.79
CA ASN A 274 -9.75 -41.40 0.51
C ASN A 274 -10.70 -41.79 1.64
N PRO A 275 -10.68 -43.07 2.08
CA PRO A 275 -11.56 -43.57 3.14
C PRO A 275 -11.35 -42.94 4.52
N GLN A 276 -10.24 -42.20 4.72
CA GLN A 276 -9.93 -41.51 5.98
C GLN A 276 -10.39 -40.04 5.97
N ALA A 277 -10.95 -39.56 4.86
CA ALA A 277 -11.43 -38.20 4.77
C ALA A 277 -12.70 -37.99 5.60
N VAL A 278 -12.79 -36.85 6.28
CA VAL A 278 -13.99 -36.41 7.01
C VAL A 278 -14.69 -35.36 6.17
N PHE A 279 -15.98 -35.54 5.92
CA PHE A 279 -16.79 -34.57 5.18
C PHE A 279 -17.53 -33.68 6.16
N VAL A 280 -17.52 -32.37 5.92
CA VAL A 280 -18.14 -31.36 6.80
C VAL A 280 -18.88 -30.32 6.00
N PHE A 281 -19.89 -29.69 6.60
CA PHE A 281 -20.38 -28.39 6.20
C PHE A 281 -19.62 -27.31 6.96
N LEU A 282 -18.94 -26.45 6.21
CA LEU A 282 -18.43 -25.17 6.69
C LEU A 282 -19.58 -24.18 6.68
N MET A 283 -19.89 -23.59 7.83
CA MET A 283 -21.02 -22.68 7.98
C MET A 283 -20.58 -21.37 8.62
N GLN A 284 -21.09 -20.26 8.12
CA GLN A 284 -20.93 -18.96 8.78
C GLN A 284 -22.20 -18.14 8.60
N GLU A 285 -22.74 -17.68 9.73
CA GLU A 285 -23.85 -16.73 9.74
C GLU A 285 -23.32 -15.32 9.46
N ALA A 286 -24.13 -14.49 8.84
CA ALA A 286 -23.85 -13.09 8.57
C ALA A 286 -25.16 -12.29 8.63
N ARG A 287 -25.08 -10.97 8.77
CA ARG A 287 -26.26 -10.13 8.91
C ARG A 287 -26.07 -8.79 8.22
N ASN A 288 -27.08 -8.38 7.47
CA ASN A 288 -27.31 -6.97 7.19
C ASN A 288 -28.12 -6.37 8.34
N ILE A 289 -27.49 -5.52 9.14
CA ILE A 289 -28.09 -4.98 10.37
C ILE A 289 -29.16 -3.95 10.04
N VAL A 290 -28.93 -3.12 9.02
CA VAL A 290 -29.86 -2.05 8.63
C VAL A 290 -31.15 -2.62 8.05
N LEU A 291 -31.04 -3.63 7.18
CA LEU A 291 -32.20 -4.30 6.58
C LEU A 291 -32.79 -5.40 7.47
N ASN A 292 -32.17 -5.68 8.62
CA ASN A 292 -32.58 -6.73 9.55
C ASN A 292 -32.68 -8.12 8.88
N ARG A 293 -31.73 -8.47 8.00
CA ARG A 293 -31.70 -9.75 7.28
C ARG A 293 -30.52 -10.61 7.72
N ASN A 294 -30.78 -11.89 7.97
CA ASN A 294 -29.76 -12.86 8.34
C ASN A 294 -29.44 -13.77 7.15
N TYR A 295 -28.17 -14.01 6.94
CA TYR A 295 -27.65 -14.85 5.88
C TYR A 295 -26.85 -16.00 6.47
N GLN A 296 -26.84 -17.13 5.78
CA GLN A 296 -26.01 -18.28 6.15
C GLN A 296 -25.27 -18.79 4.92
N LEU A 297 -23.95 -18.78 4.99
CA LEU A 297 -23.11 -19.48 4.02
C LEU A 297 -22.98 -20.94 4.43
N VAL A 298 -23.13 -21.85 3.47
CA VAL A 298 -22.91 -23.29 3.65
C VAL A 298 -22.03 -23.80 2.51
N ILE A 299 -20.86 -24.32 2.85
CA ILE A 299 -19.88 -24.92 1.92
C ILE A 299 -19.64 -26.36 2.37
N PRO A 300 -20.05 -27.39 1.60
CA PRO A 300 -19.58 -28.73 1.84
C PRO A 300 -18.09 -28.82 1.51
N ALA A 301 -17.32 -29.45 2.39
CA ALA A 301 -15.88 -29.60 2.24
C ALA A 301 -15.39 -30.97 2.71
N ARG A 302 -14.24 -31.37 2.16
CA ARG A 302 -13.46 -32.52 2.59
C ARG A 302 -12.34 -32.03 3.51
N VAL A 303 -12.20 -32.69 4.66
CA VAL A 303 -11.10 -32.48 5.61
C VAL A 303 -10.20 -33.71 5.56
N SER A 304 -8.93 -33.52 5.22
CA SER A 304 -7.95 -34.59 5.11
C SER A 304 -6.67 -34.28 5.89
N GLY A 305 -5.95 -35.34 6.29
CA GLY A 305 -4.65 -35.20 6.93
C GLY A 305 -3.63 -34.62 5.96
N ASN A 306 -2.84 -33.65 6.42
CA ASN A 306 -1.78 -33.07 5.61
C ASN A 306 -0.61 -34.06 5.48
N THR A 307 -0.36 -34.53 4.26
CA THR A 307 0.74 -35.46 3.93
C THR A 307 2.03 -34.74 3.52
N SER A 308 2.02 -33.40 3.45
CA SER A 308 3.18 -32.58 3.13
C SER A 308 4.11 -32.44 4.34
N SER A 309 5.35 -32.87 4.18
CA SER A 309 6.40 -32.79 5.21
C SER A 309 6.85 -31.37 5.58
N ARG A 310 6.31 -30.32 4.94
CA ARG A 310 6.74 -28.91 5.14
C ARG A 310 5.84 -28.07 6.03
N ILE A 311 4.59 -28.50 6.29
CA ILE A 311 3.66 -27.77 7.17
C ILE A 311 3.03 -28.80 8.12
N SER A 312 3.59 -28.93 9.32
CA SER A 312 3.12 -29.92 10.30
C SER A 312 1.76 -29.56 10.90
N ASN A 313 0.89 -30.57 11.03
CA ASN A 313 -0.26 -30.69 11.94
C ASN A 313 -1.56 -29.91 11.66
N MET A 314 -1.71 -29.16 10.56
CA MET A 314 -3.03 -28.60 10.20
C MET A 314 -3.72 -29.45 9.13
N PRO A 315 -5.01 -29.81 9.32
CA PRO A 315 -5.77 -30.53 8.31
C PRO A 315 -5.99 -29.65 7.07
N ILE A 316 -6.03 -30.26 5.89
CA ILE A 316 -6.35 -29.59 4.63
C ILE A 316 -7.88 -29.59 4.50
N VAL A 317 -8.46 -28.42 4.26
CA VAL A 317 -9.90 -28.24 4.04
C VAL A 317 -10.13 -27.85 2.58
N GLU A 318 -10.82 -28.71 1.84
CA GLU A 318 -11.05 -28.56 0.41
C GLU A 318 -12.55 -28.45 0.14
N PRO A 319 -13.07 -27.31 -0.35
CA PRO A 319 -14.46 -27.22 -0.79
C PRO A 319 -14.77 -28.29 -1.84
N LEU A 320 -15.95 -28.91 -1.75
CA LEU A 320 -16.36 -29.89 -2.75
C LEU A 320 -16.67 -29.21 -4.08
N GLU A 321 -16.25 -29.85 -5.17
CA GLU A 321 -16.47 -29.34 -6.51
C GLU A 321 -17.97 -29.26 -6.88
N GLY A 322 -18.27 -28.44 -7.89
CA GLY A 322 -19.61 -28.26 -8.42
C GLY A 322 -20.46 -27.25 -7.65
N ASN A 323 -21.73 -27.12 -8.06
CA ASN A 323 -22.68 -26.12 -7.57
C ASN A 323 -23.32 -26.55 -6.24
N ASN A 324 -22.49 -26.85 -5.24
CA ASN A 324 -22.94 -27.37 -3.95
C ASN A 324 -22.76 -26.35 -2.81
N ASN A 325 -22.36 -25.12 -3.13
CA ASN A 325 -22.16 -24.05 -2.17
C ASN A 325 -23.37 -23.11 -2.21
N PHE A 326 -23.84 -22.69 -1.04
CA PHE A 326 -25.09 -21.94 -0.91
C PHE A 326 -24.93 -20.73 0.00
N LEU A 327 -25.60 -19.65 -0.39
CA LEU A 327 -25.91 -18.54 0.50
C LEU A 327 -27.43 -18.53 0.70
N PHE A 328 -27.86 -18.67 1.94
CA PHE A 328 -29.26 -18.57 2.33
C PHE A 328 -29.57 -17.19 2.88
N ASN A 329 -30.76 -16.68 2.60
CA ASN A 329 -31.42 -15.65 3.40
C ASN A 329 -32.51 -16.36 4.20
N GLU A 330 -32.30 -16.52 5.50
CA GLU A 330 -33.10 -17.42 6.33
C GLU A 330 -33.20 -18.85 5.75
N LYS A 331 -34.34 -19.20 5.13
CA LYS A 331 -34.57 -20.52 4.50
C LYS A 331 -34.46 -20.50 2.98
N ASP A 332 -34.43 -19.30 2.38
CA ASP A 332 -34.44 -19.15 0.93
C ASP A 332 -33.02 -19.17 0.39
N THR A 333 -32.78 -20.03 -0.60
CA THR A 333 -31.51 -20.04 -1.33
C THR A 333 -31.44 -18.79 -2.21
N ILE A 334 -30.58 -17.84 -1.83
CA ILE A 334 -30.36 -16.63 -2.64
C ILE A 334 -29.17 -16.76 -3.57
N ALA A 335 -28.19 -17.61 -3.23
CA ALA A 335 -27.10 -17.94 -4.14
C ALA A 335 -26.73 -19.42 -4.15
N GLN A 336 -26.32 -19.90 -5.32
CA GLN A 336 -25.73 -21.22 -5.53
C GLN A 336 -24.50 -21.08 -6.43
N PHE A 337 -23.36 -21.64 -6.03
CA PHE A 337 -22.09 -21.38 -6.71
C PHE A 337 -21.06 -22.53 -6.58
N THR A 338 -20.04 -22.48 -7.43
CA THR A 338 -18.80 -23.26 -7.34
C THR A 338 -17.67 -22.43 -6.74
N ILE A 339 -16.67 -23.11 -6.18
CA ILE A 339 -15.42 -22.49 -5.71
C ILE A 339 -14.28 -23.16 -6.48
N GLU A 340 -13.50 -22.36 -7.19
CA GLU A 340 -12.24 -22.79 -7.83
C GLU A 340 -11.06 -22.14 -7.08
N THR A 341 -9.95 -22.84 -6.91
CA THR A 341 -8.74 -22.32 -6.23
C THR A 341 -7.61 -22.05 -7.22
N ASP A 342 -6.67 -21.18 -6.83
CA ASP A 342 -5.40 -20.93 -7.53
C ASP A 342 -5.53 -20.68 -9.05
N GLN A 343 -6.49 -19.83 -9.42
CA GLN A 343 -6.78 -19.55 -10.83
C GLN A 343 -5.82 -18.48 -11.38
N LEU A 344 -4.96 -18.91 -12.31
CA LEU A 344 -4.04 -18.05 -13.03
C LEU A 344 -4.77 -17.26 -14.13
N ASP A 345 -4.73 -15.94 -14.05
CA ASP A 345 -5.24 -15.05 -15.11
C ASP A 345 -4.05 -14.44 -15.87
N SER A 346 -3.79 -14.95 -17.07
CA SER A 346 -2.68 -14.51 -17.91
C SER A 346 -2.89 -13.11 -18.52
N THR A 347 -4.13 -12.59 -18.49
CA THR A 347 -4.48 -11.27 -19.02
C THR A 347 -4.23 -10.16 -18.00
N LYS A 348 -4.32 -10.50 -16.71
CA LYS A 348 -4.05 -9.60 -15.59
C LYS A 348 -2.58 -9.64 -15.21
N LYS A 349 -1.92 -8.49 -15.33
CA LYS A 349 -0.49 -8.32 -15.07
C LYS A 349 -0.26 -7.37 -13.91
N ILE A 350 0.72 -7.73 -13.09
CA ILE A 350 1.28 -6.90 -12.03
C ILE A 350 2.67 -6.48 -12.50
N TYR A 351 3.03 -5.22 -12.28
CA TYR A 351 4.31 -4.63 -12.65
C TYR A 351 5.05 -4.17 -11.39
N PRO A 352 5.81 -5.07 -10.71
CA PRO A 352 6.52 -4.73 -9.47
C PRO A 352 7.59 -3.65 -9.61
N TYR A 353 7.97 -3.28 -10.83
CA TYR A 353 8.91 -2.20 -11.13
C TYR A 353 8.24 -0.82 -11.24
N LEU A 354 6.91 -0.75 -11.12
CA LEU A 354 6.13 0.48 -11.10
C LEU A 354 5.45 0.65 -9.73
N SER A 355 5.51 1.86 -9.21
CA SER A 355 4.88 2.30 -7.97
C SER A 355 3.78 3.31 -8.26
N SER A 356 2.61 3.16 -7.63
CA SER A 356 1.45 4.06 -7.72
C SER A 356 1.04 4.52 -6.32
N ASN A 357 0.35 5.66 -6.24
CA ASN A 357 -0.34 6.08 -5.03
C ASN A 357 -1.65 5.30 -4.76
N GLY A 358 -2.09 4.46 -5.70
CA GLY A 358 -3.33 3.68 -5.62
C GLY A 358 -4.62 4.46 -5.89
N PHE A 359 -4.55 5.68 -6.43
CA PHE A 359 -5.71 6.50 -6.76
C PHE A 359 -5.96 6.61 -8.26
N ASP A 360 -4.88 6.72 -9.02
CA ASP A 360 -4.89 6.96 -10.46
C ASP A 360 -3.58 6.50 -11.11
N SER A 361 -3.65 6.29 -12.42
CA SER A 361 -2.51 5.88 -13.24
C SER A 361 -1.48 6.98 -13.50
N SER A 362 -1.82 8.25 -13.27
CA SER A 362 -0.88 9.38 -13.48
C SER A 362 0.25 9.41 -12.46
N SER A 363 0.07 8.73 -11.33
CA SER A 363 1.07 8.57 -10.26
C SER A 363 2.13 7.51 -10.52
N LEU A 364 2.03 6.73 -11.60
CA LEU A 364 2.93 5.62 -11.89
C LEU A 364 4.38 6.10 -12.03
N THR A 365 5.25 5.61 -11.16
CA THR A 365 6.68 5.94 -11.13
C THR A 365 7.50 4.66 -11.14
N ARG A 366 8.55 4.63 -11.95
CA ARG A 366 9.49 3.52 -12.00
C ARG A 366 10.38 3.48 -10.75
N ILE A 367 10.62 2.28 -10.22
CA ILE A 367 11.37 2.08 -8.97
C ILE A 367 12.51 1.07 -9.09
N ASN A 368 12.79 0.53 -10.27
CA ASN A 368 14.01 -0.22 -10.57
C ASN A 368 14.18 -0.34 -12.09
N ASP A 369 15.28 -0.98 -12.51
CA ASP A 369 15.58 -1.14 -13.94
C ASP A 369 14.98 -2.40 -14.58
N LEU A 370 14.28 -3.22 -13.80
CA LEU A 370 13.66 -4.46 -14.28
C LEU A 370 12.37 -4.13 -15.04
N ASP A 371 11.99 -5.00 -15.99
CA ASP A 371 10.73 -4.93 -16.75
C ASP A 371 9.90 -6.21 -16.61
N ASN A 372 10.07 -6.90 -15.49
CA ASN A 372 9.40 -8.17 -15.25
C ASN A 372 7.94 -7.92 -14.85
N ALA A 373 7.00 -8.46 -15.63
CA ALA A 373 5.60 -8.54 -15.26
C ALA A 373 5.27 -9.92 -14.67
N VAL A 374 4.37 -9.95 -13.69
CA VAL A 374 3.90 -11.19 -13.04
C VAL A 374 2.42 -11.36 -13.36
N ASN A 375 2.01 -12.59 -13.70
CA ASN A 375 0.60 -12.92 -13.87
C ASN A 375 -0.11 -12.90 -12.51
N PHE A 376 -1.29 -12.33 -12.48
CA PHE A 376 -2.14 -12.43 -11.30
C PHE A 376 -2.69 -13.86 -11.16
N SER A 377 -2.74 -14.34 -9.93
CA SER A 377 -3.43 -15.57 -9.55
C SER A 377 -4.40 -15.26 -8.42
N SER A 378 -5.66 -15.66 -8.56
CA SER A 378 -6.63 -15.54 -7.47
C SER A 378 -6.50 -16.72 -6.51
N LEU A 379 -6.71 -16.46 -5.22
CA LEU A 379 -6.81 -17.50 -4.19
C LEU A 379 -8.07 -18.34 -4.41
N TYR A 380 -9.21 -17.66 -4.62
CA TYR A 380 -10.48 -18.29 -4.91
C TYR A 380 -11.21 -17.58 -6.05
N LEU A 381 -11.98 -18.33 -6.81
CA LEU A 381 -12.91 -17.82 -7.80
C LEU A 381 -14.28 -18.46 -7.56
N LEU A 382 -15.21 -17.64 -7.09
CA LEU A 382 -16.59 -18.05 -6.87
C LEU A 382 -17.37 -17.77 -8.15
N LYS A 383 -18.15 -18.73 -8.65
CA LYS A 383 -18.97 -18.57 -9.86
C LYS A 383 -20.33 -19.19 -9.65
N GLY A 384 -21.40 -18.50 -9.99
CA GLY A 384 -22.74 -19.08 -9.82
C GLY A 384 -23.86 -18.12 -10.15
N LYS A 385 -24.99 -18.30 -9.46
CA LYS A 385 -26.13 -17.39 -9.54
C LYS A 385 -26.48 -16.83 -8.17
N ILE A 386 -26.82 -15.54 -8.13
CA ILE A 386 -27.39 -14.84 -6.98
C ILE A 386 -28.66 -14.13 -7.44
N HIS A 387 -29.80 -14.36 -6.79
CA HIS A 387 -31.12 -13.86 -7.22
C HIS A 387 -31.39 -14.10 -8.72
N ASN A 388 -31.05 -15.30 -9.22
CA ASN A 388 -31.11 -15.72 -10.62
C ASN A 388 -30.19 -14.97 -11.61
N GLN A 389 -29.33 -14.07 -11.15
CA GLN A 389 -28.34 -13.37 -11.97
C GLN A 389 -26.99 -14.07 -11.89
N SER A 390 -26.27 -14.15 -13.01
CA SER A 390 -24.93 -14.72 -13.01
C SER A 390 -24.01 -13.83 -12.19
N PHE A 391 -23.19 -14.39 -11.32
CA PHE A 391 -22.17 -13.64 -10.59
C PHE A 391 -20.84 -14.39 -10.57
N SER A 392 -19.77 -13.63 -10.42
CA SER A 392 -18.48 -14.17 -10.01
C SER A 392 -17.74 -13.25 -9.05
N ILE A 393 -16.95 -13.84 -8.17
CA ILE A 393 -16.10 -13.11 -7.22
C ILE A 393 -14.68 -13.65 -7.36
N VAL A 394 -13.79 -12.79 -7.82
CA VAL A 394 -12.35 -13.05 -7.84
C VAL A 394 -11.79 -12.63 -6.48
N VAL A 395 -11.27 -13.60 -5.72
CA VAL A 395 -10.66 -13.38 -4.41
C VAL A 395 -9.14 -13.33 -4.57
N GLY A 396 -8.57 -12.13 -4.56
CA GLY A 396 -7.12 -11.92 -4.50
C GLY A 396 -6.63 -11.79 -3.06
N ALA A 397 -5.31 -11.79 -2.86
CA ALA A 397 -4.73 -11.62 -1.51
C ALA A 397 -5.09 -10.28 -0.85
N PHE A 398 -5.25 -9.21 -1.64
CA PHE A 398 -5.41 -7.83 -1.12
C PHE A 398 -6.73 -7.16 -1.53
N PHE A 399 -7.52 -7.81 -2.37
CA PHE A 399 -8.72 -7.24 -2.96
C PHE A 399 -9.73 -8.33 -3.34
N ARG A 400 -10.97 -7.91 -3.63
CA ARG A 400 -12.02 -8.73 -4.22
C ARG A 400 -12.60 -8.02 -5.43
N GLU A 401 -12.65 -8.67 -6.58
CA GLU A 401 -13.38 -8.15 -7.75
C GLU A 401 -14.71 -8.88 -7.88
N ILE A 402 -15.81 -8.13 -7.89
CA ILE A 402 -17.15 -8.70 -7.96
C ILE A 402 -17.76 -8.35 -9.30
N TYR A 403 -18.25 -9.38 -9.98
CA TYR A 403 -18.89 -9.30 -11.28
C TYR A 403 -20.34 -9.78 -11.18
N LEU A 404 -21.22 -9.10 -11.89
CA LEU A 404 -22.62 -9.47 -12.07
C LEU A 404 -22.93 -9.43 -13.56
N ASN A 405 -23.47 -10.51 -14.10
CA ASN A 405 -23.72 -10.69 -15.54
C ASN A 405 -22.49 -10.35 -16.40
N ASN A 406 -21.31 -10.78 -15.93
CA ASN A 406 -19.99 -10.56 -16.55
C ASN A 406 -19.49 -9.10 -16.55
N GLU A 407 -20.20 -8.18 -15.90
CA GLU A 407 -19.75 -6.80 -15.71
C GLU A 407 -19.18 -6.62 -14.31
N ARG A 408 -18.01 -5.97 -14.19
CA ARG A 408 -17.44 -5.64 -12.89
C ARG A 408 -18.31 -4.56 -12.24
N ILE A 409 -18.91 -4.89 -11.10
CA ILE A 409 -19.83 -3.98 -10.39
C ILE A 409 -19.17 -3.35 -9.17
N VAL A 410 -18.27 -4.07 -8.49
CA VAL A 410 -17.61 -3.62 -7.27
C VAL A 410 -16.16 -4.13 -7.23
N LEU A 411 -15.25 -3.27 -6.76
CA LEU A 411 -13.92 -3.66 -6.31
C LEU A 411 -13.79 -3.33 -4.83
N LEU A 412 -13.47 -4.33 -4.01
CA LEU A 412 -13.19 -4.16 -2.59
C LEU A 412 -11.69 -4.29 -2.33
N GLY A 413 -11.15 -3.46 -1.45
CA GLY A 413 -9.77 -3.53 -0.97
C GLY A 413 -9.75 -3.91 0.50
N GLY A 414 -8.76 -4.71 0.88
CA GLY A 414 -8.59 -5.23 2.23
C GLY A 414 -8.28 -6.73 2.20
N MET A 415 -7.48 -7.20 3.17
CA MET A 415 -7.01 -8.59 3.22
C MET A 415 -8.04 -9.50 3.91
N GLU A 416 -8.25 -9.28 5.21
CA GLU A 416 -9.16 -10.07 6.05
C GLU A 416 -10.55 -9.42 6.18
N GLN A 417 -10.62 -8.10 6.06
CA GLN A 417 -11.85 -7.32 6.19
C GLN A 417 -11.91 -6.28 5.08
N PRO A 418 -13.11 -5.88 4.64
CA PRO A 418 -13.22 -4.81 3.66
C PRO A 418 -12.79 -3.48 4.31
N GLU A 419 -11.87 -2.77 3.68
CA GLU A 419 -11.36 -1.47 4.16
C GLU A 419 -11.84 -0.32 3.27
N ARG A 420 -12.15 -0.62 2.01
CA ARG A 420 -12.50 0.35 0.98
C ARG A 420 -13.21 -0.33 -0.17
N MET A 421 -14.05 0.42 -0.87
CA MET A 421 -14.68 -0.05 -2.11
C MET A 421 -14.75 1.01 -3.18
N VAL A 422 -14.84 0.54 -4.42
CA VAL A 422 -15.23 1.30 -5.60
C VAL A 422 -16.44 0.59 -6.21
N ILE A 423 -17.49 1.36 -6.49
CA ILE A 423 -18.71 0.88 -7.15
C ILE A 423 -18.68 1.40 -8.58
N PHE A 424 -18.67 0.48 -9.55
CA PHE A 424 -18.62 0.80 -10.98
C PHE A 424 -20.02 0.99 -11.57
N ASN A 425 -21.00 0.24 -11.06
CA ASN A 425 -22.39 0.35 -11.48
C ASN A 425 -23.22 1.06 -10.39
N PRO A 426 -23.58 2.34 -10.55
CA PRO A 426 -24.31 3.07 -9.52
C PRO A 426 -25.78 2.64 -9.37
N ASN A 427 -26.32 1.85 -10.30
CA ASN A 427 -27.71 1.41 -10.30
C ASN A 427 -27.94 0.12 -9.51
N ILE A 428 -26.87 -0.54 -9.05
CA ILE A 428 -27.00 -1.77 -8.28
C ILE A 428 -27.58 -1.47 -6.89
N SER A 429 -28.44 -2.36 -6.40
CA SER A 429 -29.04 -2.18 -5.08
C SER A 429 -27.98 -2.34 -3.98
N THR A 430 -28.04 -1.47 -2.97
CA THR A 430 -27.16 -1.56 -1.80
C THR A 430 -27.32 -2.88 -1.04
N GLU A 431 -28.52 -3.46 -1.08
CA GLU A 431 -28.78 -4.82 -0.60
C GLU A 431 -27.91 -5.86 -1.29
N LEU A 432 -27.90 -5.90 -2.62
CA LEU A 432 -27.09 -6.86 -3.37
C LEU A 432 -25.59 -6.63 -3.16
N ILE A 433 -25.16 -5.37 -3.05
CA ILE A 433 -23.78 -5.04 -2.67
C ILE A 433 -23.44 -5.66 -1.31
N ASN A 434 -24.30 -5.50 -0.30
CA ASN A 434 -24.08 -6.04 1.03
C ASN A 434 -24.00 -7.58 1.02
N GLU A 435 -24.90 -8.25 0.29
CA GLU A 435 -24.88 -9.71 0.14
C GLU A 435 -23.57 -10.21 -0.49
N LEU A 436 -23.10 -9.52 -1.53
CA LEU A 436 -21.85 -9.86 -2.21
C LEU A 436 -20.61 -9.54 -1.36
N ILE A 437 -20.62 -8.46 -0.57
CA ILE A 437 -19.56 -8.18 0.40
C ILE A 437 -19.50 -9.29 1.45
N LEU A 438 -20.64 -9.64 2.04
CA LEU A 438 -20.74 -10.70 3.05
C LEU A 438 -20.22 -12.04 2.53
N LEU A 439 -20.53 -12.37 1.28
CA LEU A 439 -20.02 -13.57 0.62
C LEU A 439 -18.50 -13.47 0.35
N SER A 440 -18.02 -12.34 -0.18
CA SER A 440 -16.61 -12.17 -0.61
C SER A 440 -15.58 -12.12 0.52
N TYR A 441 -15.97 -11.63 1.71
CA TYR A 441 -15.13 -11.56 2.91
C TYR A 441 -15.52 -12.62 3.95
N ASN A 442 -16.22 -13.67 3.53
CA ASN A 442 -16.43 -14.82 4.39
C ASN A 442 -15.09 -15.40 4.86
N ARG A 443 -15.02 -15.82 6.12
CA ARG A 443 -13.76 -16.26 6.73
C ARG A 443 -13.21 -17.57 6.16
N PHE A 444 -14.01 -18.34 5.41
CA PHE A 444 -13.50 -19.50 4.67
C PHE A 444 -12.70 -19.12 3.41
N PHE A 445 -12.66 -17.84 3.03
CA PHE A 445 -11.90 -17.31 1.90
C PHE A 445 -10.78 -16.33 2.32
N GLN A 446 -10.28 -16.47 3.55
CA GLN A 446 -9.26 -15.60 4.15
C GLN A 446 -7.96 -16.35 4.39
#